data_AF-A0A6S6TZC6-F1
#
_entry.id   AF-A0A6S6TZC6-F1
#
_cell.length_a   1.000
_cell.length_b   1.000
_cell.length_c   1.000
_cell.angle_alpha   90.00
_cell.angle_beta   90.00
_cell.angle_gamma   90.00
#
_symmetry.space_group_name_H-M   'P 1'
#
loop_
_entity.id
_entity.type
_entity.pdbx_description
1 polymer ?
#
loop_
_entity_poly.entity_id
_entity_poly.type
_entity_poly.pdbx_seq_one_letter_code
_entity_poly.pdbx_strand_id
1 'polypeptide(L)'
;MRLTLNKPEFILLQKLIDESQKQHQKSLKFFDDEEMAMLQAISLRISQNALKPISPKKKNATKEATQKRIKEAKNKISNAVNMMRFENKKITISSIASEAGVSYNTVKKYKDSINEIAKTY
;
A
#
# COMPACT_ATOMS: atom_id res chain seq x y z
N MET A 1 -21.22 -8.86 -31.08
CA MET A 1 -21.17 -9.09 -32.55
C MET A 1 -22.02 -10.32 -32.84
N ARG A 2 -22.98 -10.26 -33.80
CA ARG A 2 -23.88 -11.39 -34.10
C ARG A 2 -23.24 -12.24 -35.20
N LEU A 3 -22.94 -13.50 -34.91
CA LEU A 3 -22.39 -14.44 -35.90
C LEU A 3 -23.52 -14.98 -36.78
N THR A 4 -23.43 -14.76 -38.09
CA THR A 4 -24.31 -15.38 -39.09
C THR A 4 -23.67 -16.67 -39.56
N LEU A 5 -24.15 -17.80 -39.03
CA LEU A 5 -23.64 -19.15 -39.33
C LEU A 5 -24.63 -19.89 -40.22
N ASN A 6 -24.13 -20.66 -41.18
CA ASN A 6 -24.98 -21.60 -41.90
C ASN A 6 -25.29 -22.84 -41.02
N LYS A 7 -26.30 -23.63 -41.42
CA LYS A 7 -26.77 -24.77 -40.63
C LYS A 7 -25.66 -25.80 -40.26
N PRO A 8 -24.76 -26.21 -41.18
CA PRO A 8 -23.69 -27.14 -40.82
C PRO A 8 -22.63 -26.50 -39.91
N GLU A 9 -22.26 -25.23 -40.10
CA GLU A 9 -21.34 -24.51 -39.22
C GLU A 9 -21.89 -24.40 -37.79
N PHE A 10 -23.19 -24.12 -37.65
CA PHE A 10 -23.84 -24.06 -36.34
C PHE A 10 -23.76 -25.40 -35.60
N ILE A 11 -24.00 -26.52 -36.30
CA ILE A 11 -23.92 -27.87 -35.72
C ILE A 11 -22.48 -28.19 -35.29
N LEU A 12 -21.49 -27.83 -36.12
CA LEU A 12 -20.08 -28.04 -35.80
C LEU A 12 -19.68 -27.22 -34.56
N LEU A 13 -20.09 -25.96 -34.51
CA LEU A 13 -19.78 -25.06 -33.41
C LEU A 13 -20.43 -25.53 -32.11
N GLN A 14 -21.65 -26.06 -32.16
CA GLN A 14 -22.31 -26.67 -31.00
C GLN A 14 -21.52 -27.88 -30.49
N LYS A 15 -21.09 -28.79 -31.38
CA LYS A 15 -20.27 -29.95 -31.00
C LYS A 15 -18.95 -29.54 -30.34
N LEU A 16 -18.27 -28.52 -30.88
CA LEU A 16 -17.02 -28.00 -30.33
C LEU A 16 -17.22 -27.38 -28.93
N ILE A 17 -18.32 -26.65 -28.73
CA ILE A 17 -18.66 -26.10 -27.41
C ILE A 17 -18.93 -27.25 -26.43
N ASP A 18 -19.70 -28.25 -26.82
CA ASP A 18 -20.03 -29.40 -25.97
C ASP A 18 -18.78 -30.20 -25.59
N GLU A 19 -17.83 -30.37 -26.52
CA GLU A 19 -16.54 -31.03 -26.26
C GLU A 19 -15.64 -30.21 -25.32
N SER A 20 -15.55 -28.90 -25.53
CA SER A 20 -14.80 -27.98 -24.66
C SER A 20 -15.34 -27.99 -23.24
N GLN A 21 -16.67 -27.93 -23.08
CA GLN A 21 -17.31 -28.02 -21.77
C GLN A 21 -17.09 -29.38 -21.11
N LYS A 22 -17.17 -30.48 -21.86
CA LYS A 22 -16.83 -31.82 -21.35
C LYS A 22 -15.39 -31.91 -20.87
N GLN A 23 -14.43 -31.32 -21.58
CA GLN A 23 -13.02 -31.28 -21.15
C GLN A 23 -12.84 -30.48 -19.86
N HIS A 24 -13.48 -29.31 -19.77
CA HIS A 24 -13.43 -28.46 -18.58
C HIS A 24 -14.08 -29.13 -17.36
N GLN A 25 -15.22 -29.81 -17.58
CA GLN A 25 -15.90 -30.58 -16.54
C GLN A 25 -15.13 -31.84 -16.16
N LYS A 26 -14.39 -32.46 -17.10
CA LYS A 26 -13.50 -33.58 -16.85
C LYS A 26 -12.30 -33.16 -16.00
N SER A 27 -11.67 -32.01 -16.28
CA SER A 27 -10.59 -31.48 -15.43
C SER A 27 -11.06 -31.08 -14.02
N LEU A 28 -12.31 -30.64 -13.86
CA LEU A 28 -12.88 -30.35 -12.54
C LEU A 28 -13.23 -31.63 -11.75
N LYS A 29 -13.46 -32.75 -12.45
CA LYS A 29 -13.70 -34.09 -11.87
C LYS A 29 -12.42 -34.91 -11.66
N PHE A 30 -11.23 -34.34 -11.92
CA PHE A 30 -9.95 -35.01 -11.70
C PHE A 30 -9.39 -34.80 -10.28
N PHE A 31 -9.96 -33.88 -9.52
CA PHE A 31 -9.68 -33.74 -8.10
C PHE A 31 -10.65 -34.64 -7.35
N ASP A 32 -10.12 -35.63 -6.65
CA ASP A 32 -10.84 -36.45 -5.69
C ASP A 32 -11.40 -35.58 -4.55
N ASP A 33 -12.41 -36.12 -3.86
CA ASP A 33 -13.15 -35.37 -2.82
C ASP A 33 -12.21 -34.82 -1.73
N GLU A 34 -11.10 -35.52 -1.46
CA GLU A 34 -10.05 -35.09 -0.54
C GLU A 34 -9.28 -33.87 -1.05
N GLU A 35 -8.89 -33.84 -2.32
CA GLU A 35 -8.17 -32.72 -2.94
C GLU A 35 -9.05 -31.47 -2.99
N MET A 36 -10.33 -31.63 -3.32
CA MET A 36 -11.31 -30.53 -3.30
C MET A 36 -11.53 -29.98 -1.88
N ALA A 37 -11.61 -30.85 -0.88
CA ALA A 37 -11.68 -30.43 0.52
C ALA A 37 -10.41 -29.67 0.96
N MET A 38 -9.23 -30.11 0.50
CA MET A 38 -7.96 -29.46 0.79
C MET A 38 -7.88 -28.07 0.15
N LEU A 39 -8.30 -27.91 -1.10
CA LEU A 39 -8.34 -26.61 -1.79
C LEU A 39 -9.28 -25.62 -1.10
N GLN A 40 -10.46 -26.10 -0.67
CA GLN A 40 -11.39 -25.29 0.12
C GLN A 40 -10.79 -24.87 1.46
N ALA A 41 -10.11 -25.79 2.17
CA ALA A 41 -9.44 -25.48 3.43
C ALA A 41 -8.30 -24.46 3.26
N ILE A 42 -7.54 -24.54 2.17
CA ILE A 42 -6.48 -23.58 1.83
C ILE A 42 -7.09 -22.20 1.56
N SER A 43 -8.13 -22.12 0.74
CA SER A 43 -8.85 -20.87 0.44
C SER A 43 -9.40 -20.21 1.72
N LEU A 44 -9.97 -21.01 2.61
CA LEU A 44 -10.48 -20.55 3.90
C LEU A 44 -9.35 -19.99 4.79
N ARG A 45 -8.22 -20.70 4.90
CA ARG A 45 -7.05 -20.26 5.69
C ARG A 45 -6.44 -18.96 5.14
N ILE A 46 -6.32 -18.84 3.83
CA ILE A 46 -5.81 -17.62 3.18
C ILE A 46 -6.72 -16.44 3.51
N SER A 47 -8.03 -16.61 3.34
CA SER A 47 -9.02 -15.58 3.65
C SER A 47 -8.98 -15.16 5.13
N GLN A 48 -8.91 -16.13 6.04
CA GLN A 48 -8.81 -15.86 7.48
C GLN A 48 -7.50 -15.15 7.84
N ASN A 49 -6.36 -15.54 7.26
CA ASN A 49 -5.07 -14.91 7.52
C ASN A 49 -4.98 -13.49 6.96
N ALA A 50 -5.56 -13.23 5.79
CA ALA A 50 -5.63 -11.90 5.20
C ALA A 50 -6.46 -10.92 6.07
N LEU A 51 -7.48 -11.44 6.77
CA LEU A 51 -8.35 -10.68 7.65
C LEU A 51 -7.84 -10.57 9.09
N LYS A 52 -6.72 -11.20 9.45
CA LYS A 52 -6.21 -11.16 10.82
C LYS A 52 -5.87 -9.71 11.22
N PRO A 53 -6.55 -9.14 12.22
CA PRO A 53 -6.25 -7.80 12.66
C PRO A 53 -4.82 -7.75 13.22
N ILE A 54 -4.10 -6.67 12.90
CA ILE A 54 -2.76 -6.42 13.46
C ILE A 54 -2.89 -6.41 14.99
N SER A 55 -2.07 -7.24 15.65
CA SER A 55 -1.99 -7.30 17.12
C SER A 55 -1.82 -5.89 17.71
N PRO A 56 -2.51 -5.56 18.82
CA PRO A 56 -2.42 -4.24 19.45
C PRO A 56 -0.96 -3.87 19.78
N LYS A 57 -0.12 -4.84 20.18
CA LYS A 57 1.30 -4.63 20.44
C LYS A 57 2.06 -4.14 19.20
N LYS A 58 1.82 -4.76 18.04
CA LYS A 58 2.42 -4.34 16.76
C LYS A 58 1.92 -2.95 16.35
N LYS A 59 0.61 -2.70 16.50
CA LYS A 59 0.02 -1.38 16.21
C LYS A 59 0.63 -0.27 17.07
N ASN A 60 0.81 -0.52 18.37
CA ASN A 60 1.39 0.43 19.30
C ASN A 60 2.87 0.69 19.01
N ALA A 61 3.66 -0.36 18.77
CA ALA A 61 5.06 -0.22 18.38
C ALA A 61 5.22 0.65 17.10
N THR A 62 4.39 0.42 16.08
CA THR A 62 4.40 1.25 14.85
C THR A 62 4.02 2.71 15.14
N LYS A 63 3.04 2.95 16.01
CA LYS A 63 2.66 4.31 16.42
C LYS A 63 3.82 5.01 17.14
N GLU A 64 4.44 4.36 18.11
CA GLU A 64 5.58 4.90 18.86
C GLU A 64 6.76 5.23 17.95
N ALA A 65 7.13 4.30 17.05
CA ALA A 65 8.19 4.54 16.07
C ALA A 65 7.86 5.74 15.16
N THR A 66 6.61 5.86 14.73
CA THR A 66 6.15 6.99 13.91
C THR A 66 6.23 8.31 14.68
N GLN A 67 5.77 8.34 15.93
CA GLN A 67 5.86 9.51 16.80
C GLN A 67 7.30 9.92 17.06
N LYS A 68 8.19 8.97 17.30
CA LYS A 68 9.63 9.22 17.47
C LYS A 68 10.23 9.88 16.23
N ARG A 69 9.96 9.34 15.03
CA ARG A 69 10.42 9.94 13.75
C ARG A 69 9.89 11.36 13.55
N ILE A 70 8.63 11.62 13.91
CA ILE A 70 8.04 12.96 13.85
C ILE A 70 8.75 13.92 14.81
N LYS A 71 9.00 13.49 16.06
CA LYS A 71 9.69 14.29 17.07
C LYS A 71 11.13 14.62 16.63
N GLU A 72 11.86 13.63 16.13
CA GLU A 72 13.21 13.83 15.62
C GLU A 72 13.26 14.83 14.47
N ALA A 73 12.35 14.72 13.50
CA ALA A 73 12.26 15.67 12.40
C ALA A 73 11.97 17.10 12.88
N LYS A 74 11.01 17.28 13.81
CA LYS A 74 10.70 18.58 14.41
C LYS A 74 11.90 19.17 15.16
N ASN A 75 12.61 18.35 15.93
CA ASN A 75 13.79 18.78 16.67
C ASN A 75 14.92 19.24 15.74
N LYS A 76 15.21 18.48 14.68
CA LYS A 76 16.21 18.87 13.67
C LYS A 76 15.88 20.20 13.01
N ILE A 77 14.62 20.37 12.61
CA ILE A 77 14.12 21.62 12.00
C ILE A 77 14.24 22.79 12.99
N SER A 78 13.80 22.62 14.24
CA SER A 78 13.88 23.66 15.28
C SER A 78 15.34 24.08 15.53
N ASN A 79 16.22 23.10 15.70
CA ASN A 79 17.64 23.35 15.90
C ASN A 79 18.26 24.10 14.72
N ALA A 80 17.98 23.68 13.49
CA ALA A 80 18.46 24.37 12.29
C ALA A 80 17.96 25.82 12.23
N VAL A 81 16.67 26.06 12.49
CA VAL A 81 16.10 27.41 12.52
C VAL A 81 16.81 28.29 13.56
N ASN A 82 17.10 27.75 14.74
CA ASN A 82 17.80 28.48 15.81
C ASN A 82 19.26 28.77 15.44
N MET A 83 19.98 27.81 14.85
CA MET A 83 21.36 28.02 14.38
C MET A 83 21.41 29.05 13.27
N MET A 84 20.51 28.96 12.28
CA MET A 84 20.40 29.93 11.20
C MET A 84 20.11 31.35 11.71
N ARG A 85 19.29 31.49 12.77
CA ARG A 85 19.08 32.79 13.42
C ARG A 85 20.32 33.32 14.09
N PHE A 86 20.99 32.47 14.86
CA PHE A 86 22.22 32.84 15.54
C PHE A 86 23.28 33.36 14.55
N GLU A 87 23.33 32.76 13.36
CA GLU A 87 24.22 33.15 12.27
C GLU A 87 23.67 34.28 11.38
N ASN A 88 22.52 34.88 11.71
CA ASN A 88 21.82 35.89 10.90
C ASN A 88 21.59 35.47 9.43
N LYS A 89 21.45 34.16 9.17
CA LYS A 89 21.17 33.61 7.84
C LYS A 89 19.69 33.74 7.51
N LYS A 90 19.40 33.93 6.21
CA LYS A 90 18.01 33.97 5.72
C LYS A 90 17.30 32.64 5.95
N ILE A 91 16.19 32.68 6.69
CA ILE A 91 15.40 31.49 7.02
C ILE A 91 14.42 31.20 5.87
N THR A 92 14.74 30.20 5.06
CA THR A 92 13.89 29.69 3.98
C THR A 92 13.70 28.18 4.11
N ILE A 93 12.64 27.62 3.53
CA ILE A 93 12.37 26.17 3.61
C ILE A 93 13.54 25.37 3.02
N SER A 94 14.15 25.83 1.92
CA SER A 94 15.30 25.18 1.30
C SER A 94 16.55 25.26 2.17
N SER A 95 16.85 26.42 2.75
CA SER A 95 18.02 26.59 3.61
C SER A 95 17.90 25.78 4.90
N ILE A 96 16.71 25.74 5.51
CA ILE A 96 16.43 24.89 6.68
C ILE A 96 16.61 23.42 6.32
N ALA A 97 16.16 22.99 5.14
CA ALA A 97 16.29 21.60 4.71
C ALA A 97 17.78 21.18 4.61
N SER A 98 18.61 22.05 4.03
CA SER A 98 20.06 21.82 3.94
C SER A 98 20.71 21.78 5.33
N GLU A 99 20.39 22.75 6.20
CA GLU A 99 20.99 22.86 7.54
C GLU A 99 20.55 21.72 8.49
N ALA A 100 19.26 21.34 8.45
CA ALA A 100 18.73 20.27 9.27
C ALA A 100 19.05 18.86 8.73
N GLY A 101 19.58 18.74 7.51
CA GLY A 101 19.82 17.45 6.85
C GLY A 101 18.54 16.64 6.63
N VAL A 102 17.44 17.31 6.26
CA VAL A 102 16.13 16.68 6.01
C VAL A 102 15.59 17.07 4.63
N SER A 103 14.70 16.26 4.06
CA SER A 103 14.14 16.57 2.75
C SER A 103 13.30 17.85 2.76
N TYR A 104 13.29 18.56 1.64
CA TYR A 104 12.45 19.76 1.46
C TYR A 104 10.98 19.51 1.82
N ASN A 105 10.42 18.37 1.41
CA ASN A 105 9.04 18.00 1.70
C ASN A 105 8.77 17.81 3.19
N THR A 106 9.75 17.30 3.95
CA THR A 106 9.66 17.18 5.41
C THR A 106 9.57 18.56 6.05
N VAL A 107 10.40 19.52 5.64
CA VAL A 107 10.33 20.90 6.14
C VAL A 107 9.02 21.57 5.74
N LYS A 108 8.62 21.44 4.47
CA LYS A 108 7.37 21.99 3.93
C LYS A 108 6.14 21.49 4.68
N LYS A 109 6.14 20.22 5.10
CA LYS A 109 5.08 19.64 5.93
C LYS A 109 4.89 20.35 7.28
N TYR A 110 5.96 20.94 7.82
CA TYR A 110 5.97 21.63 9.12
C TYR A 110 6.14 23.15 9.01
N LYS A 111 5.83 23.74 7.85
CA LYS A 111 5.97 25.18 7.57
C LYS A 111 5.29 26.07 8.62
N ASP A 112 4.13 25.68 9.11
CA ASP A 112 3.33 26.52 10.01
C ASP A 112 4.00 26.61 11.38
N SER A 113 4.48 25.47 11.90
CA SER A 113 5.29 25.41 13.12
C SER A 113 6.61 26.18 12.98
N ILE A 114 7.24 26.17 11.80
CA ILE A 114 8.46 26.95 11.54
C ILE A 114 8.17 28.45 11.62
N ASN A 115 7.05 28.90 11.06
CA ASN A 115 6.65 30.31 11.09
C ASN A 115 6.35 30.80 12.51
N GLU A 116 5.76 29.96 13.37
CA GLU A 116 5.55 30.27 14.78
C GLU A 116 6.90 30.43 15.51
N ILE A 117 7.81 29.48 15.31
CA ILE A 117 9.16 29.56 15.89
C ILE A 117 9.84 30.84 15.37
N ALA A 118 9.72 31.15 14.08
CA ALA A 118 10.28 32.35 13.40
C ALA A 118 9.81 33.69 13.97
N LYS A 119 8.59 33.75 14.50
CA LYS A 119 7.99 34.96 15.07
C LYS A 119 8.29 35.18 16.55
N THR A 120 8.85 34.17 17.23
CA THR A 120 9.11 34.25 18.67
C THR A 120 10.40 35.04 18.89
N TYR A 121 10.22 36.34 19.19
CA TYR A 121 11.17 37.45 19.41
C TYR A 121 11.93 37.96 18.17
#